data_AF-A0A522SBP7-F1
#
_entry.id   AF-A0A522SBP7-F1
#
_cell.length_a   1.000
_cell.length_b   1.000
_cell.length_c   1.000
_cell.angle_alpha   90.00
_cell.angle_beta   90.00
_cell.angle_gamma   90.00
#
_symmetry.space_group_name_H-M   'P 1'
#
loop_
_entity.id
_entity.type
_entity.pdbx_description
1 polymer ?
#
loop_
_entity_poly.entity_id
_entity_poly.type
_entity_poly.pdbx_seq_one_letter_code
_entity_poly.pdbx_strand_id
1 'polypeptide(L)'
;MDRGAGAIEGFIVENLVLTPVPDLPHLTLYTAHPGSGLSRISARGGNRPPYWAYRWAGGMALAHHFIRRPETVKGLSVLDLGAGSGLVGIAAARAGATKVIASDIDPNAGAAIALNAAANGASLEFHEGDITALEPPPVDLVAVGDLFYETALAQKVLPFLDRCLEKHIHVLIGDPGRAHLPRQRLLQTAEYNVADVGSASSSPSLPAWVFALRPGGGTSLSLG
;
A
#
# COMPACT_ATOMS: atom_id res chain seq x y z
N MET A 1 14.81 22.92 5.83
CA MET A 1 15.69 22.14 4.94
C MET A 1 16.05 20.82 5.60
N ASP A 2 15.18 19.82 5.42
CA ASP A 2 15.47 18.57 4.70
C ASP A 2 16.67 17.67 5.08
N ARG A 3 17.30 17.86 6.24
CA ARG A 3 18.41 16.97 6.67
C ARG A 3 17.97 15.53 6.98
N GLY A 4 16.67 15.29 7.19
CA GLY A 4 16.10 13.98 7.48
C GLY A 4 15.86 13.12 6.23
N ALA A 5 15.19 13.69 5.21
CA ALA A 5 14.85 12.96 3.99
C ALA A 5 16.09 12.56 3.18
N GLY A 6 17.05 13.48 2.99
CA GLY A 6 18.30 13.16 2.30
C GLY A 6 19.15 12.09 3.01
N ALA A 7 19.02 11.96 4.33
CA ALA A 7 19.73 10.92 5.09
C ALA A 7 19.12 9.53 4.91
N ILE A 8 17.78 9.44 4.79
CA ILE A 8 17.12 8.15 4.53
C ILE A 8 17.24 7.74 3.06
N GLU A 9 17.17 8.67 2.12
CA GLU A 9 17.41 8.39 0.70
C GLU A 9 18.82 7.82 0.47
N GLY A 10 19.85 8.48 1.02
CA GLY A 10 21.22 7.97 0.96
C GLY A 10 21.35 6.58 1.59
N PHE A 11 20.72 6.36 2.74
CA PHE A 11 20.69 5.04 3.36
C PHE A 11 20.08 3.98 2.43
N ILE A 12 18.94 4.27 1.80
CA ILE A 12 18.25 3.33 0.90
C ILE A 12 19.14 2.98 -0.29
N VAL A 13 19.71 3.98 -0.96
CA VAL A 13 20.57 3.77 -2.13
C VAL A 13 21.84 2.99 -1.78
N GLU A 14 22.42 3.23 -0.60
CA GLU A 14 23.65 2.57 -0.16
C GLU A 14 23.43 1.15 0.39
N ASN A 15 22.29 0.87 1.02
CA ASN A 15 22.10 -0.34 1.85
C ASN A 15 20.97 -1.27 1.37
N LEU A 16 20.12 -0.84 0.43
CA LEU A 16 19.12 -1.70 -0.21
C LEU A 16 19.51 -1.97 -1.65
N VAL A 17 18.96 -3.05 -2.21
CA VAL A 17 19.23 -3.43 -3.60
C VAL A 17 17.99 -3.17 -4.45
N LEU A 18 18.15 -2.43 -5.54
CA LEU A 18 17.10 -2.28 -6.53
C LEU A 18 16.94 -3.61 -7.29
N THR A 19 15.80 -4.27 -7.10
CA THR A 19 15.54 -5.59 -7.71
C THR A 19 14.16 -5.63 -8.36
N PRO A 20 13.97 -6.46 -9.40
CA PRO A 20 12.64 -6.73 -9.94
C PRO A 20 11.71 -7.26 -8.86
N VAL A 21 10.45 -6.83 -8.90
CA VAL A 21 9.40 -7.38 -8.06
C VAL A 21 9.11 -8.81 -8.51
N PRO A 22 9.09 -9.81 -7.60
CA PRO A 22 8.76 -11.19 -7.95
C PRO A 22 7.43 -11.26 -8.71
N ASP A 23 7.40 -12.04 -9.80
CA ASP A 23 6.23 -12.21 -10.69
C ASP A 23 5.71 -10.93 -11.39
N LEU A 24 6.36 -9.77 -11.18
CA LEU A 24 6.12 -8.48 -11.84
C LEU A 24 7.46 -7.88 -12.30
N PRO A 25 8.21 -8.53 -13.22
CA PRO A 25 9.60 -8.15 -13.52
C PRO A 25 9.77 -6.77 -14.20
N HIS A 26 8.66 -6.16 -14.63
CA HIS A 26 8.62 -4.80 -15.18
C HIS A 26 8.50 -3.73 -14.09
N LEU A 27 8.29 -4.13 -12.83
CA LEU A 27 8.38 -3.26 -11.66
C LEU A 27 9.67 -3.57 -10.90
N THR A 28 10.32 -2.54 -10.37
CA THR A 28 11.54 -2.68 -9.56
C THR A 28 11.38 -1.92 -8.25
N LEU A 29 11.92 -2.45 -7.14
CA LEU A 29 11.91 -1.77 -5.85
C LEU A 29 13.26 -1.91 -5.16
N TYR A 30 13.68 -0.87 -4.45
CA TYR A 30 14.70 -0.98 -3.41
C TYR A 30 14.21 -1.94 -2.34
N THR A 31 14.90 -3.06 -2.20
CA THR A 31 14.48 -4.20 -1.39
C THR A 31 15.51 -4.47 -0.32
N ALA A 32 15.03 -4.69 0.91
CA ALA A 32 15.86 -5.09 2.03
C ALA A 32 16.42 -6.52 1.88
N HIS A 33 17.63 -6.72 2.40
CA HIS A 33 18.28 -8.02 2.53
C HIS A 33 18.93 -8.12 3.93
N PRO A 34 19.43 -9.30 4.36
CA PRO A 34 20.00 -9.47 5.71
C PRO A 34 21.14 -8.49 6.05
N GLY A 35 21.82 -7.93 5.04
CA GLY A 35 22.89 -6.95 5.20
C GLY A 35 22.44 -5.48 5.19
N SER A 36 21.16 -5.18 4.98
CA SER A 36 20.68 -3.80 4.80
C SER A 36 20.79 -2.92 6.04
N GLY A 37 21.06 -3.48 7.22
CA GLY A 37 21.29 -2.68 8.42
C GLY A 37 20.08 -1.84 8.86
N LEU A 38 18.86 -2.25 8.54
CA LEU A 38 17.61 -1.52 8.81
C LEU A 38 17.43 -1.13 10.29
N SER A 39 17.99 -1.90 11.22
CA SER A 39 18.00 -1.58 12.66
C SER A 39 18.66 -0.22 12.98
N ARG A 40 19.57 0.26 12.12
CA ARG A 40 20.22 1.57 12.25
C ARG A 40 19.25 2.73 12.02
N ILE A 41 18.17 2.51 11.28
CA ILE A 41 17.13 3.53 11.05
C ILE A 41 16.28 3.70 12.32
N SER A 42 15.83 2.59 12.91
CA SER A 42 15.08 2.62 14.16
C SER A 42 15.91 3.25 15.30
N ALA A 43 17.21 3.00 15.34
CA ALA A 43 18.12 3.60 16.33
C ALA A 43 18.35 5.13 16.15
N ARG A 44 18.06 5.70 14.97
CA ARG A 44 18.24 7.12 14.66
C ARG A 44 16.99 7.99 14.94
N GLY A 45 16.02 7.47 15.68
CA GLY A 45 14.77 8.16 16.02
C GLY A 45 13.53 7.62 15.28
N GLY A 46 13.68 6.53 14.52
CA GLY A 46 12.55 5.80 13.95
C GLY A 46 11.84 4.97 15.02
N ASN A 47 10.77 5.51 15.61
CA ASN A 47 9.93 4.79 16.58
C ASN A 47 9.06 3.68 15.94
N ARG A 48 9.22 3.41 14.64
CA ARG A 48 8.44 2.45 13.88
C ARG A 48 9.36 1.43 13.21
N PRO A 49 8.95 0.15 13.13
CA PRO A 49 9.61 -0.80 12.24
C PRO A 49 9.58 -0.28 10.79
N PRO A 50 10.65 -0.46 9.99
CA PRO A 50 10.72 0.06 8.62
C PRO A 50 9.91 -0.80 7.66
N TYR A 51 8.59 -0.82 7.82
CA TYR A 51 7.67 -1.61 7.02
C TYR A 51 7.72 -1.25 5.52
N TRP A 52 8.08 -0.01 5.20
CA TRP A 52 8.28 0.48 3.83
C TRP A 52 9.44 -0.22 3.10
N ALA A 53 10.34 -0.91 3.81
CA ALA A 53 11.47 -1.62 3.19
C ALA A 53 11.07 -3.00 2.63
N TYR A 54 9.82 -3.41 2.83
CA TYR A 54 9.30 -4.73 2.50
C TYR A 54 8.11 -4.66 1.54
N ARG A 55 7.88 -5.80 0.87
CA ARG A 55 6.75 -6.03 -0.02
C ARG A 55 5.75 -6.92 0.73
N TRP A 56 4.60 -6.35 1.08
CA TRP A 56 3.56 -7.04 1.84
C TRP A 56 2.63 -7.81 0.91
N ALA A 57 2.12 -8.95 1.36
CA ALA A 57 1.38 -9.89 0.51
C ALA A 57 0.12 -9.25 -0.11
N GLY A 58 -0.64 -8.47 0.66
CA GLY A 58 -1.77 -7.72 0.15
C GLY A 58 -1.39 -6.63 -0.84
N GLY A 59 -0.27 -5.93 -0.60
CA GLY A 59 0.28 -4.97 -1.57
C GLY A 59 0.69 -5.64 -2.89
N MET A 60 1.31 -6.81 -2.81
CA MET A 60 1.63 -7.64 -3.99
C MET A 60 0.36 -8.08 -4.73
N ALA A 61 -0.68 -8.50 -4.01
CA ALA A 61 -1.97 -8.89 -4.61
C ALA A 61 -2.61 -7.74 -5.38
N LEU A 62 -2.64 -6.52 -4.82
CA LEU A 62 -3.13 -5.33 -5.51
C LEU A 62 -2.28 -4.95 -6.71
N ALA A 63 -0.94 -5.01 -6.60
CA ALA A 63 -0.05 -4.74 -7.72
C ALA A 63 -0.30 -5.72 -8.88
N HIS A 64 -0.40 -7.02 -8.59
CA HIS A 64 -0.80 -8.02 -9.59
C HIS A 64 -2.17 -7.72 -10.20
N HIS A 65 -3.12 -7.27 -9.39
CA HIS A 65 -4.46 -6.94 -9.83
C HIS A 65 -4.46 -5.79 -10.84
N PHE A 66 -3.82 -4.67 -10.51
CA PHE A 66 -3.76 -3.51 -11.40
C PHE A 66 -3.01 -3.79 -12.70
N ILE A 67 -1.90 -4.53 -12.64
CA ILE A 67 -1.15 -4.89 -13.84
C ILE A 67 -1.92 -5.87 -14.75
N ARG A 68 -2.62 -6.86 -14.18
CA ARG A 68 -3.37 -7.86 -14.97
C ARG A 68 -4.74 -7.35 -15.42
N ARG A 69 -5.30 -6.37 -14.70
CA ARG A 69 -6.62 -5.78 -14.94
C ARG A 69 -6.51 -4.25 -14.93
N PRO A 70 -5.80 -3.64 -15.89
CA PRO A 70 -5.56 -2.20 -15.90
C PRO A 70 -6.86 -1.39 -15.92
N GLU A 71 -7.96 -1.93 -16.47
CA GLU A 71 -9.29 -1.32 -16.45
C GLU A 71 -9.81 -0.96 -15.05
N THR A 72 -9.25 -1.56 -14.00
CA THR A 72 -9.63 -1.29 -12.60
C THR A 72 -9.15 0.08 -12.11
N VAL A 73 -8.10 0.65 -12.73
CA VAL A 73 -7.49 1.92 -12.32
C VAL A 73 -7.18 2.86 -13.48
N LYS A 74 -7.23 2.38 -14.73
CA LYS A 74 -6.91 3.16 -15.92
C LYS A 74 -7.87 4.34 -16.04
N GLY A 75 -7.31 5.56 -16.16
CA GLY A 75 -8.08 6.79 -16.23
C GLY A 75 -8.51 7.35 -14.86
N LEU A 76 -8.30 6.61 -13.78
CA LEU A 76 -8.78 6.96 -12.44
C LEU A 76 -7.71 7.63 -11.59
N SER A 77 -8.16 8.41 -10.61
CA SER A 77 -7.36 8.91 -9.51
C SER A 77 -7.39 7.91 -8.33
N VAL A 78 -6.22 7.58 -7.79
CA VAL A 78 -6.04 6.51 -6.80
C VAL A 78 -5.37 7.04 -5.53
N LEU A 79 -5.90 6.68 -4.36
CA LEU A 79 -5.21 6.79 -3.08
C LEU A 79 -4.64 5.42 -2.69
N ASP A 80 -3.33 5.33 -2.52
CA ASP A 80 -2.63 4.20 -1.90
C ASP A 80 -2.48 4.50 -0.40
N LEU A 81 -3.35 3.91 0.43
CA LEU A 81 -3.41 4.13 1.87
C LEU A 81 -2.46 3.18 2.60
N GLY A 82 -1.50 3.73 3.35
CA GLY A 82 -0.43 2.95 3.99
C GLY A 82 0.58 2.45 2.96
N ALA A 83 1.04 3.36 2.09
CA ALA A 83 1.74 3.03 0.85
C ALA A 83 3.07 2.30 1.06
N GLY A 84 3.75 2.47 2.19
CA GLY A 84 5.02 1.82 2.51
C GLY A 84 6.08 2.04 1.45
N SER A 85 6.39 1.01 0.66
CA SER A 85 7.36 1.08 -0.45
C SER A 85 6.84 1.85 -1.68
N GLY A 86 5.54 2.14 -1.73
CA GLY A 86 4.85 2.71 -2.89
C GLY A 86 4.47 1.69 -3.96
N LEU A 87 4.65 0.39 -3.73
CA LEU A 87 4.40 -0.67 -4.72
C LEU A 87 3.00 -0.57 -5.36
N VAL A 88 1.96 -0.41 -4.54
CA VAL A 88 0.58 -0.40 -5.01
C VAL A 88 0.31 0.84 -5.86
N GLY A 89 0.71 2.02 -5.38
CA GLY A 89 0.60 3.27 -6.14
C GLY A 89 1.41 3.26 -7.44
N ILE A 90 2.62 2.70 -7.44
CA ILE A 90 3.44 2.54 -8.65
C ILE A 90 2.73 1.61 -9.64
N ALA A 91 2.20 0.48 -9.19
CA ALA A 91 1.46 -0.43 -10.05
C ALA A 91 0.21 0.25 -10.65
N ALA A 92 -0.51 1.05 -9.87
CA ALA A 92 -1.65 1.83 -10.35
C ALA A 92 -1.25 2.84 -11.43
N ALA A 93 -0.18 3.61 -11.18
CA ALA A 93 0.36 4.55 -12.16
C ALA A 93 0.79 3.84 -13.47
N ARG A 94 1.49 2.71 -13.35
CA ARG A 94 1.93 1.90 -14.49
C ARG A 94 0.77 1.25 -15.25
N ALA A 95 -0.36 0.99 -14.58
CA ALA A 95 -1.59 0.51 -15.19
C ALA A 95 -2.46 1.62 -15.81
N GLY A 96 -2.05 2.88 -15.70
CA GLY A 96 -2.68 4.02 -16.37
C GLY A 96 -3.59 4.88 -15.50
N ALA A 97 -3.46 4.82 -14.16
CA ALA A 97 -4.06 5.81 -13.28
C ALA A 97 -3.58 7.23 -13.65
N THR A 98 -4.48 8.21 -13.62
CA THR A 98 -4.20 9.60 -14.01
C THR A 98 -3.53 10.40 -12.90
N LYS A 99 -3.83 10.04 -11.65
CA LYS A 99 -3.23 10.61 -10.45
C LYS A 99 -3.10 9.53 -9.40
N VAL A 100 -1.98 9.49 -8.69
CA VAL A 100 -1.79 8.62 -7.53
C VAL A 100 -1.33 9.45 -6.34
N ILE A 101 -2.07 9.36 -5.24
CA ILE A 101 -1.68 9.89 -3.93
C ILE A 101 -1.25 8.69 -3.09
N ALA A 102 -0.02 8.69 -2.60
CA ALA A 102 0.49 7.72 -1.65
C ALA A 102 0.49 8.35 -0.25
N SER A 103 -0.17 7.71 0.72
CA SER A 103 -0.21 8.20 2.09
C SER A 103 0.42 7.20 3.04
N ASP A 104 1.29 7.68 3.92
CA ASP A 104 1.89 6.87 4.98
C ASP A 104 2.16 7.72 6.23
N ILE A 105 2.13 7.08 7.40
CA ILE A 105 2.41 7.71 8.70
C ILE A 105 3.91 7.75 9.02
N ASP A 106 4.73 6.97 8.31
CA ASP A 106 6.18 6.98 8.45
C ASP A 106 6.79 7.98 7.47
N PRO A 107 7.44 9.07 7.94
CA PRO A 107 8.11 10.03 7.06
C PRO A 107 9.20 9.38 6.18
N ASN A 108 9.79 8.27 6.62
CA ASN A 108 10.81 7.55 5.84
C ASN A 108 10.21 6.85 4.61
N ALA A 109 8.91 6.55 4.62
CA ALA A 109 8.23 5.95 3.48
C ALA A 109 8.26 6.90 2.27
N GLY A 110 8.21 8.22 2.48
CA GLY A 110 8.27 9.21 1.40
C GLY A 110 9.52 9.08 0.53
N ALA A 111 10.68 8.87 1.16
CA ALA A 111 11.94 8.63 0.45
C ALA A 111 11.92 7.31 -0.34
N ALA A 112 11.41 6.23 0.26
CA ALA A 112 11.27 4.95 -0.42
C ALA A 112 10.32 5.05 -1.64
N ILE A 113 9.17 5.70 -1.46
CA ILE A 113 8.18 5.95 -2.51
C ILE A 113 8.81 6.76 -3.64
N ALA A 114 9.53 7.85 -3.34
CA ALA A 114 10.17 8.69 -4.35
C ALA A 114 11.21 7.92 -5.18
N LEU A 115 12.12 7.20 -4.51
CA LEU A 115 13.16 6.40 -5.17
C LEU A 115 12.56 5.27 -6.02
N ASN A 116 11.56 4.56 -5.47
CA ASN A 116 10.89 3.47 -6.18
C ASN A 116 10.05 4.01 -7.35
N ALA A 117 9.33 5.11 -7.19
CA ALA A 117 8.56 5.72 -8.27
C ALA A 117 9.48 6.14 -9.43
N ALA A 118 10.61 6.79 -9.12
CA ALA A 118 11.62 7.16 -10.10
C ALA A 118 12.17 5.94 -10.86
N ALA A 119 12.50 4.84 -10.15
CA ALA A 119 12.99 3.61 -10.76
C ALA A 119 11.99 2.95 -11.74
N ASN A 120 10.70 3.25 -11.59
CA ASN A 120 9.64 2.72 -12.45
C ASN A 120 9.10 3.75 -13.47
N GLY A 121 9.66 4.97 -13.51
CA GLY A 121 9.13 6.06 -14.32
C GLY A 121 7.68 6.42 -13.96
N ALA A 122 7.33 6.32 -12.68
CA ALA A 122 6.02 6.70 -12.14
C ALA A 122 6.14 8.02 -11.35
N SER A 123 5.01 8.74 -11.21
CA SER A 123 4.92 9.96 -10.40
C SER A 123 3.78 9.81 -9.40
N LEU A 124 4.10 9.89 -8.12
CA LEU A 124 3.16 9.76 -7.00
C LEU A 124 3.25 11.04 -6.14
N GLU A 125 2.11 11.57 -5.73
CA GLU A 125 2.04 12.61 -4.69
C GLU A 125 2.15 11.95 -3.32
N PHE A 126 3.11 12.35 -2.48
CA PHE A 126 3.23 11.80 -1.13
C PHE A 126 2.55 12.68 -0.09
N HIS A 127 1.69 12.08 0.73
CA HIS A 127 1.06 12.70 1.89
C HIS A 127 1.53 12.01 3.17
N GLU A 128 2.39 12.69 3.91
CA GLU A 128 2.83 12.24 5.24
C GLU A 128 1.74 12.48 6.28
N GLY A 129 1.38 11.44 7.04
CA GLY A 129 0.53 11.55 8.23
C GLY A 129 -0.62 10.55 8.28
N ASP A 130 -1.30 10.52 9.43
CA ASP A 130 -2.51 9.70 9.63
C ASP A 130 -3.73 10.43 9.05
N ILE A 131 -4.09 10.07 7.82
CA ILE A 131 -5.25 10.65 7.14
C ILE A 131 -6.58 10.00 7.54
N THR A 132 -6.57 8.95 8.37
CA THR A 132 -7.79 8.19 8.71
C THR A 132 -8.78 8.97 9.55
N ALA A 133 -8.34 10.06 10.18
CA ALA A 133 -9.20 11.01 10.91
C ALA A 133 -9.63 12.22 10.05
N LEU A 134 -9.09 12.35 8.84
CA LEU A 134 -9.38 13.46 7.93
C LEU A 134 -10.55 13.11 6.99
N GLU A 135 -10.95 14.12 6.22
CA GLU A 135 -11.90 13.94 5.14
C GLU A 135 -11.24 13.18 3.97
N PRO A 136 -11.93 12.20 3.36
CA PRO A 136 -11.39 11.51 2.19
C PRO A 136 -11.03 12.48 1.07
N PRO A 137 -9.84 12.35 0.45
CA PRO A 137 -9.49 13.17 -0.70
C PRO A 137 -10.40 12.85 -1.90
N PRO A 138 -10.57 13.77 -2.87
CA PRO A 138 -11.37 13.54 -4.06
C PRO A 138 -10.62 12.60 -5.02
N VAL A 139 -10.69 11.30 -4.76
CA VAL A 139 -10.15 10.23 -5.60
C VAL A 139 -11.27 9.28 -6.03
N ASP A 140 -11.08 8.56 -7.12
CA ASP A 140 -12.06 7.58 -7.61
C ASP A 140 -11.93 6.23 -6.88
N LEU A 141 -10.72 5.88 -6.43
CA LEU A 141 -10.41 4.60 -5.80
C LEU A 141 -9.42 4.74 -4.63
N VAL A 142 -9.70 4.04 -3.52
CA VAL A 142 -8.76 3.79 -2.42
C VAL A 142 -8.29 2.35 -2.47
N ALA A 143 -6.98 2.16 -2.55
CA ALA A 143 -6.30 0.88 -2.45
C ALA A 143 -5.69 0.74 -1.04
N VAL A 144 -5.89 -0.42 -0.41
CA VAL A 144 -5.41 -0.71 0.95
C VAL A 144 -4.68 -2.04 0.94
N GLY A 145 -3.35 -2.03 1.05
CA GLY A 145 -2.54 -3.25 1.13
C GLY A 145 -2.13 -3.55 2.57
N ASP A 146 -2.56 -4.70 3.12
CA ASP A 146 -2.07 -5.22 4.41
C ASP A 146 -2.22 -4.26 5.61
N LEU A 147 -3.33 -3.51 5.75
CA LEU A 147 -3.56 -2.64 6.94
C LEU A 147 -4.45 -3.26 8.04
N PHE A 148 -4.93 -4.49 7.88
CA PHE A 148 -5.80 -5.15 8.88
C PHE A 148 -5.03 -6.11 9.82
N TYR A 149 -3.74 -5.87 10.03
CA TYR A 149 -2.86 -6.71 10.87
C TYR A 149 -2.98 -6.44 12.38
N GLU A 150 -3.51 -5.28 12.78
CA GLU A 150 -3.70 -4.89 14.19
C GLU A 150 -5.11 -4.33 14.43
N THR A 151 -5.73 -4.69 15.56
CA THR A 151 -7.08 -4.23 15.94
C THR A 151 -7.20 -2.71 15.96
N ALA A 152 -6.25 -2.01 16.60
CA ALA A 152 -6.32 -0.55 16.75
C ALA A 152 -6.20 0.17 15.40
N LEU A 153 -5.40 -0.37 14.47
CA LEU A 153 -5.31 0.16 13.12
C LEU A 153 -6.60 -0.10 12.34
N ALA A 154 -7.15 -1.32 12.39
CA ALA A 154 -8.41 -1.65 11.75
C ALA A 154 -9.58 -0.76 12.22
N GLN A 155 -9.62 -0.43 13.52
CA GLN A 155 -10.60 0.48 14.12
C GLN A 155 -10.51 1.92 13.60
N LYS A 156 -9.36 2.34 13.06
CA LYS A 156 -9.20 3.65 12.42
C LYS A 156 -9.46 3.61 10.92
N VAL A 157 -8.93 2.59 10.26
CA VAL A 157 -9.01 2.43 8.80
C VAL A 157 -10.46 2.19 8.37
N LEU A 158 -11.21 1.31 9.04
CA LEU A 158 -12.55 0.95 8.58
C LEU A 158 -13.52 2.15 8.57
N PRO A 159 -13.61 3.01 9.61
CA PRO A 159 -14.41 4.23 9.54
C PRO A 159 -13.97 5.22 8.46
N PHE A 160 -12.66 5.29 8.14
CA PHE A 160 -12.19 6.10 7.01
C PHE A 160 -12.71 5.55 5.68
N LEU A 161 -12.63 4.23 5.48
CA LEU A 161 -13.16 3.59 4.28
C LEU A 161 -14.69 3.71 4.18
N ASP A 162 -15.41 3.73 5.31
CA ASP A 162 -16.85 4.01 5.33
C ASP A 162 -17.16 5.40 4.76
N ARG A 163 -16.43 6.44 5.21
CA ARG A 163 -16.56 7.80 4.65
C ARG A 163 -16.17 7.87 3.16
N CYS A 164 -15.22 7.04 2.71
CA CYS A 164 -14.89 6.94 1.29
C CYS A 164 -16.08 6.38 0.49
N LEU A 165 -16.70 5.29 0.97
CA LEU A 165 -17.87 4.69 0.32
C LEU A 165 -19.08 5.64 0.30
N GLU A 166 -19.31 6.42 1.36
CA GLU A 166 -20.35 7.46 1.42
C GLU A 166 -20.17 8.54 0.34
N LYS A 167 -18.92 8.79 -0.08
CA LYS A 167 -18.59 9.69 -1.19
C LYS A 167 -18.54 9.01 -2.56
N HIS A 168 -19.02 7.76 -2.64
CA HIS A 168 -18.96 6.94 -3.86
C HIS A 168 -17.55 6.64 -4.35
N ILE A 169 -16.55 6.67 -3.46
CA ILE A 169 -15.19 6.27 -3.77
C ILE A 169 -15.10 4.74 -3.67
N HIS A 170 -14.58 4.08 -4.70
CA HIS A 170 -14.40 2.63 -4.68
C HIS A 170 -13.26 2.23 -3.75
N VAL A 171 -13.39 1.08 -3.07
CA VAL A 171 -12.38 0.61 -2.12
C VAL A 171 -11.96 -0.81 -2.47
N LEU A 172 -10.67 -1.00 -2.75
CA LEU A 172 -10.03 -2.30 -2.93
C LEU A 172 -9.05 -2.58 -1.80
N ILE A 173 -9.17 -3.76 -1.20
CA ILE A 173 -8.32 -4.23 -0.11
C ILE A 173 -7.55 -5.45 -0.59
N GLY A 174 -6.22 -5.35 -0.58
CA GLY A 174 -5.32 -6.48 -0.74
C GLY A 174 -4.92 -7.01 0.62
N ASP A 175 -5.12 -8.31 0.89
CA ASP A 175 -4.80 -8.89 2.20
C ASP A 175 -4.67 -10.44 2.14
N PRO A 176 -3.73 -11.06 2.89
CA PRO A 176 -3.55 -12.51 2.99
C PRO A 176 -4.47 -13.19 4.03
N GLY A 177 -5.58 -12.56 4.41
CA GLY A 177 -6.57 -13.14 5.31
C GLY A 177 -6.37 -12.80 6.80
N ARG A 178 -5.80 -11.62 7.09
CA ARG A 178 -5.53 -11.09 8.44
C ARG A 178 -6.77 -11.16 9.34
N ALA A 179 -6.53 -11.28 10.64
CA ALA A 179 -7.57 -11.53 11.64
C ALA A 179 -8.68 -10.46 11.64
N HIS A 180 -8.31 -9.19 11.44
CA HIS A 180 -9.18 -8.04 11.65
C HIS A 180 -9.89 -7.52 10.39
N LEU A 181 -9.87 -8.29 9.29
CA LEU A 181 -10.65 -7.97 8.09
C LEU A 181 -12.16 -7.94 8.40
N PRO A 182 -12.92 -6.98 7.83
CA PRO A 182 -14.38 -6.92 7.97
C PRO A 182 -15.08 -7.95 7.06
N ARG A 183 -14.81 -9.24 7.26
CA ARG A 183 -15.13 -10.35 6.33
C ARG A 183 -16.55 -10.33 5.75
N GLN A 184 -17.55 -9.96 6.55
CA GLN A 184 -18.96 -9.90 6.12
C GLN A 184 -19.23 -8.83 5.04
N ARG A 185 -18.33 -7.85 4.89
CA ARG A 185 -18.42 -6.74 3.95
C ARG A 185 -17.50 -6.91 2.74
N LEU A 186 -16.72 -7.98 2.67
CA LEU A 186 -15.74 -8.19 1.61
C LEU A 186 -16.32 -9.05 0.51
N LEU A 187 -16.26 -8.55 -0.72
CA LEU A 187 -16.46 -9.34 -1.93
C LEU A 187 -15.09 -9.67 -2.52
N GLN A 188 -14.71 -10.94 -2.52
CA GLN A 188 -13.49 -11.37 -3.20
C GLN A 188 -13.63 -11.13 -4.71
N THR A 189 -12.68 -10.38 -5.27
CA THR A 189 -12.61 -10.05 -6.70
C THR A 189 -11.50 -10.82 -7.41
N ALA A 190 -10.44 -11.18 -6.68
CA ALA A 190 -9.30 -11.93 -7.21
C ALA A 190 -8.51 -12.61 -6.09
N GLU A 191 -7.68 -13.56 -6.50
CA GLU A 191 -6.71 -14.26 -5.67
C GLU A 191 -5.40 -14.38 -6.44
N TYR A 192 -4.27 -14.22 -5.75
CA TYR A 192 -2.93 -14.32 -6.30
C TYR A 192 -2.04 -15.09 -5.32
N ASN A 193 -1.18 -15.96 -5.85
CA ASN A 193 -0.08 -16.52 -5.09
C ASN A 193 1.09 -15.56 -5.17
N VAL A 194 1.55 -15.05 -4.02
CA VAL A 194 2.59 -14.03 -3.94
C VAL A 194 3.76 -14.51 -3.09
N ALA A 195 4.96 -14.06 -3.41
CA ALA A 195 6.15 -14.36 -2.62
C ALA A 195 6.03 -13.77 -1.20
N ASP A 196 6.50 -14.51 -0.20
CA ASP A 196 6.47 -14.10 1.21
C ASP A 196 7.40 -12.89 1.50
N VAL A 197 7.10 -12.15 2.56
CA VAL A 197 7.79 -10.93 2.98
C VAL A 197 9.28 -11.22 3.22
N GLY A 198 10.16 -10.50 2.52
CA GLY A 198 11.61 -10.63 2.71
C GLY A 198 12.22 -11.95 2.21
N SER A 199 11.44 -12.78 1.49
CA SER A 199 11.97 -14.01 0.93
C SER A 199 12.95 -13.75 -0.22
N ALA A 200 14.08 -14.48 -0.20
CA ALA A 200 14.80 -14.81 -1.42
C ALA A 200 13.87 -15.65 -2.32
N SER A 201 14.18 -15.74 -3.61
CA SER A 201 13.36 -16.36 -4.68
C SER A 201 12.94 -17.83 -4.50
N SER A 202 13.11 -18.42 -3.31
CA SER A 202 12.85 -19.83 -2.98
C SER A 202 11.86 -20.05 -1.83
N SER A 203 11.22 -19.02 -1.25
CA SER A 203 10.15 -19.26 -0.27
C SER A 203 8.85 -19.69 -0.95
N PRO A 204 8.03 -20.53 -0.28
CA PRO A 204 6.72 -20.90 -0.81
C PRO A 204 5.85 -19.64 -0.95
N SER A 205 5.20 -19.50 -2.12
CA SER A 205 4.20 -18.48 -2.33
C SER A 205 3.02 -18.68 -1.39
N LEU A 206 2.45 -17.59 -0.89
CA LEU A 206 1.28 -17.60 -0.02
C LEU A 206 0.09 -17.02 -0.80
N PRO A 207 -1.15 -17.52 -0.59
CA PRO A 207 -2.33 -16.91 -1.19
C PRO A 207 -2.58 -15.54 -0.56
N ALA A 208 -2.87 -14.56 -1.41
CA ALA A 208 -3.35 -13.25 -1.03
C ALA A 208 -4.50 -12.83 -1.95
N TRP A 209 -5.47 -12.10 -1.39
CA TRP A 209 -6.72 -11.80 -2.07
C TRP A 209 -6.87 -10.31 -2.32
N VAL A 210 -7.67 -9.98 -3.34
CA VAL A 210 -8.17 -8.62 -3.54
C VAL A 210 -9.67 -8.61 -3.32
N PHE A 211 -10.12 -7.77 -2.41
CA PHE A 211 -11.53 -7.63 -2.03
C PHE A 211 -12.04 -6.24 -2.40
N ALA A 212 -13.26 -6.17 -2.93
CA ALA A 212 -14.03 -4.93 -2.93
C ALA A 212 -14.76 -4.80 -1.59
N LEU A 213 -14.64 -3.64 -0.93
CA LEU A 213 -15.38 -3.36 0.30
C LEU A 213 -16.80 -2.91 -0.04
N ARG A 214 -17.79 -3.53 0.60
CA ARG A 214 -19.20 -3.13 0.52
C ARG A 214 -19.56 -2.21 1.69
N PRO A 215 -20.54 -1.31 1.51
CA PRO A 215 -21.13 -0.56 2.62
C PRO A 215 -21.58 -1.50 3.73
N GLY A 216 -21.42 -1.09 4.99
CA GLY A 216 -22.06 -1.79 6.09
C GLY A 216 -23.57 -1.73 5.88
N GLY A 217 -24.27 -2.85 6.06
CA GLY A 217 -25.74 -2.82 6.07
C GLY A 217 -26.20 -1.94 7.23
N GLY A 218 -26.57 -0.70 6.93
CA GLY A 218 -27.23 0.17 7.89
C GLY A 218 -28.64 -0.37 8.14
N THR A 219 -28.98 -0.59 9.40
CA THR A 219 -30.37 -0.58 9.85
C THR A 219 -31.03 0.65 9.24
N SER A 220 -32.06 0.42 8.42
CA SER A 220 -32.96 1.47 7.96
C SER A 220 -33.40 2.27 9.18
N LEU A 221 -32.96 3.53 9.29
CA LEU A 221 -33.65 4.50 10.13
C LEU A 221 -35.02 4.66 9.48
N SER A 222 -36.00 3.95 10.04
CA SER A 222 -37.41 4.20 9.78
C SER A 222 -37.69 5.67 10.08
N LEU A 223 -37.89 6.44 9.02
CA LEU A 223 -38.51 7.76 9.11
C LEU A 223 -39.92 7.53 9.66
N GLY A 224 -40.11 7.90 10.93
CA GLY A 224 -41.42 8.19 11.52
C GLY A 224 -41.84 9.62 11.23
#